data_AF-A0A652YZY8-F1
#
_entry.id   AF-A0A652YZY8-F1
#
_cell.length_a   1.000
_cell.length_b   1.000
_cell.length_c   1.000
_cell.angle_alpha   90.00
_cell.angle_beta   90.00
_cell.angle_gamma   90.00
#
_symmetry.space_group_name_H-M   'P 1'
#
loop_
_entity.id
_entity.type
_entity.pdbx_description
1 polymer ?
#
loop_
_entity_poly.entity_id
_entity_poly.type
_entity_poly.pdbx_seq_one_letter_code
_entity_poly.pdbx_strand_id
1 'polypeptide(L)'
;MTQPPLPQPQSDRTPITFEQYEAYTPEKLELWDGFYDYGDPEDFKGFYLAVLTNMGLRAAVSHVPIAQWLAAIQEVALQNPKLDDALRDRLVRAMAELNAIMECLD
;
A
#
# COMPACT_ATOMS: atom_id res chain seq x y z
N MET A 1 -14.48 18.25 -15.52
CA MET A 1 -13.23 18.71 -14.87
C MET A 1 -12.19 17.62 -15.06
N THR A 2 -10.91 17.96 -15.25
CA THR A 2 -9.84 16.96 -15.32
C THR A 2 -9.68 16.31 -13.95
N GLN A 3 -9.62 14.98 -13.89
CA GLN A 3 -9.35 14.27 -12.63
C GLN A 3 -8.01 14.76 -12.05
N PRO A 4 -7.93 15.11 -10.76
CA PRO A 4 -6.68 15.51 -10.13
C PRO A 4 -5.66 14.36 -10.20
N PRO A 5 -4.36 14.61 -9.95
CA PRO A 5 -3.38 13.53 -9.85
C PRO A 5 -3.62 12.71 -8.58
N LEU A 6 -3.34 11.41 -8.65
CA LEU A 6 -3.36 10.53 -7.47
C LEU A 6 -2.44 11.08 -6.37
N PRO A 7 -2.85 11.02 -5.09
CA PRO A 7 -1.97 11.31 -3.96
C PRO A 7 -0.70 10.47 -4.03
N GLN A 8 0.42 11.04 -3.58
CA GLN A 8 1.74 10.41 -3.65
C GLN A 8 2.27 10.18 -2.23
N PRO A 9 2.06 9.00 -1.62
CA PRO A 9 2.55 8.70 -0.28
C PRO A 9 4.06 8.90 -0.16
N GLN A 10 4.47 9.48 0.97
CA GLN A 10 5.87 9.71 1.34
C GLN A 10 6.17 9.03 2.67
N SER A 11 7.46 8.96 3.05
CA SER A 11 7.88 8.38 4.34
C SER A 11 7.17 9.00 5.54
N ASP A 12 7.12 10.33 5.57
CA ASP A 12 6.39 11.12 6.57
C ASP A 12 5.10 11.67 5.97
N ARG A 13 4.13 12.00 6.83
CA ARG A 13 2.83 12.54 6.37
C ARG A 13 2.99 13.81 5.55
N THR A 14 2.22 13.92 4.48
CA THR A 14 2.09 15.14 3.67
C THR A 14 0.61 15.48 3.47
N PRO A 15 0.27 16.76 3.27
CA PRO A 15 -1.11 17.14 2.98
C PRO A 15 -1.52 16.68 1.56
N ILE A 16 -2.81 16.39 1.38
CA ILE A 16 -3.45 16.30 0.05
C ILE A 16 -4.12 17.64 -0.26
N THR A 17 -4.39 17.92 -1.54
CA THR A 17 -5.14 19.12 -1.92
C THR A 17 -6.64 18.94 -1.70
N PHE A 18 -7.38 20.05 -1.70
CA PHE A 18 -8.84 19.99 -1.60
C PHE A 18 -9.47 19.27 -2.80
N GLU A 19 -8.93 19.48 -4.00
CA GLU A 19 -9.38 18.80 -5.22
C GLU A 19 -9.15 17.28 -5.13
N GLN A 20 -8.03 16.84 -4.54
CA GLN A 20 -7.77 15.43 -4.27
C GLN A 20 -8.74 14.87 -3.21
N TYR A 21 -9.03 15.64 -2.17
CA TYR A 21 -10.02 15.25 -1.16
C TYR A 21 -11.39 15.04 -1.80
N GLU A 22 -11.88 16.00 -2.58
CA GLU A 22 -13.19 15.92 -3.26
C GLU A 22 -13.25 14.77 -4.26
N ALA A 23 -12.17 14.53 -5.01
CA ALA A 23 -12.15 13.49 -6.04
C ALA A 23 -12.00 12.07 -5.50
N TYR A 24 -11.30 11.88 -4.37
CA TYR A 24 -10.86 10.56 -3.92
C TYR A 24 -11.38 10.15 -2.55
N THR A 25 -12.13 11.01 -1.86
CA THR A 25 -12.75 10.66 -0.59
C THR A 25 -14.19 10.20 -0.86
N PRO A 26 -14.55 8.95 -0.56
CA PRO A 26 -15.93 8.52 -0.68
C PRO A 26 -16.80 9.30 0.30
N GLU A 27 -17.98 9.73 -0.15
CA GLU A 27 -18.95 10.41 0.72
C GLU A 27 -19.38 9.52 1.90
N LYS A 28 -19.43 8.20 1.66
CA LYS A 28 -19.77 7.19 2.65
C LYS A 28 -19.05 5.87 2.34
N LEU A 29 -18.42 5.28 3.36
CA LEU A 29 -17.98 3.89 3.33
C LEU A 29 -19.13 2.99 3.78
N GLU A 30 -19.45 1.99 2.97
CA GLU A 30 -20.45 0.98 3.29
C GLU A 30 -19.77 -0.35 3.64
N LEU A 31 -20.48 -1.24 4.35
CA LEU A 31 -19.99 -2.58 4.69
C LEU A 31 -20.69 -3.61 3.82
N TRP A 32 -19.97 -4.16 2.85
CA TRP A 32 -20.47 -5.14 1.90
C TRP A 32 -19.58 -6.38 1.94
N ASP A 33 -20.17 -7.56 2.19
CA ASP A 33 -19.46 -8.84 2.31
C ASP A 33 -18.24 -8.84 3.26
N GLY A 34 -18.28 -8.00 4.30
CA GLY A 34 -17.20 -7.86 5.28
C GLY A 34 -16.10 -6.87 4.90
N PHE A 35 -16.21 -6.20 3.75
CA PHE A 35 -15.27 -5.21 3.24
C PHE A 35 -15.88 -3.81 3.28
N TYR A 36 -15.02 -2.80 3.45
CA TYR A 36 -15.42 -1.43 3.19
C TYR A 36 -15.52 -1.24 1.68
N ASP A 37 -16.71 -0.85 1.24
CA ASP A 37 -17.04 -0.63 -0.15
C ASP A 37 -17.66 0.75 -0.36
N TYR A 38 -17.62 1.19 -1.59
CA TYR A 38 -18.18 2.41 -2.11
C TYR A 38 -18.70 1.99 -3.48
N GLY A 39 -20.01 2.08 -3.71
CA GLY A 39 -20.75 1.42 -4.79
C GLY A 39 -20.34 1.70 -6.25
N ASP A 40 -19.15 2.26 -6.48
CA ASP A 40 -18.43 2.28 -7.73
C ASP A 40 -17.13 1.42 -7.63
N PRO A 41 -17.03 0.30 -8.37
CA PRO A 41 -15.93 -0.66 -8.25
C PRO A 41 -14.55 -0.15 -8.72
N GLU A 42 -14.44 1.03 -9.36
CA GLU A 42 -13.19 1.43 -10.03
C GLU A 42 -12.19 2.32 -9.26
N ASP A 43 -12.47 2.95 -8.10
CA ASP A 43 -11.50 3.94 -7.60
C ASP A 43 -11.27 4.07 -6.09
N PHE A 44 -11.15 2.93 -5.39
CA PHE A 44 -10.57 2.93 -4.04
C PHE A 44 -9.08 3.27 -4.02
N LYS A 45 -8.38 3.18 -5.17
CA LYS A 45 -6.95 3.45 -5.25
C LYS A 45 -6.65 4.89 -4.83
N GLY A 46 -7.40 5.86 -5.35
CA GLY A 46 -7.27 7.26 -4.93
C GLY A 46 -7.44 7.44 -3.42
N PHE A 47 -8.48 6.82 -2.85
CA PHE A 47 -8.76 6.85 -1.42
C PHE A 47 -7.62 6.25 -0.58
N TYR A 48 -7.16 5.05 -0.91
CA TYR A 48 -6.06 4.40 -0.18
C TYR A 48 -4.76 5.21 -0.24
N LEU A 49 -4.46 5.80 -1.40
CA LEU A 49 -3.31 6.67 -1.54
C LEU A 49 -3.48 7.96 -0.72
N ALA A 50 -4.67 8.56 -0.68
CA ALA A 50 -4.96 9.72 0.16
C ALA A 50 -4.72 9.42 1.66
N VAL A 51 -5.22 8.27 2.14
CA VAL A 51 -5.01 7.80 3.51
C VAL A 51 -3.52 7.63 3.80
N LEU A 52 -2.79 6.93 2.93
CA LEU A 52 -1.34 6.70 3.11
C LEU A 52 -0.53 8.00 3.01
N THR A 53 -0.92 8.95 2.17
CA THR A 53 -0.28 10.28 2.07
C THR A 53 -0.46 11.07 3.38
N ASN A 54 -1.65 11.11 3.95
CA ASN A 54 -1.92 11.84 5.20
C ASN A 54 -1.44 11.10 6.45
N MET A 55 -1.28 9.77 6.41
CA MET A 55 -0.69 8.97 7.48
C MET A 55 0.85 9.00 7.45
N GLY A 56 1.45 8.92 6.26
CA GLY A 56 2.88 8.68 6.05
C GLY A 56 3.23 7.19 6.12
N LEU A 57 4.09 6.72 5.21
CA LEU A 57 4.43 5.30 5.08
C LEU A 57 5.13 4.74 6.31
N ARG A 58 5.95 5.53 7.03
CA ARG A 58 6.61 5.07 8.27
C ARG A 58 5.58 4.74 9.35
N ALA A 59 4.56 5.58 9.51
CA ALA A 59 3.48 5.32 10.44
C ALA A 59 2.66 4.09 10.00
N ALA A 60 2.32 4.00 8.71
CA ALA A 60 1.61 2.84 8.16
C ALA A 60 2.33 1.52 8.45
N VAL A 61 3.64 1.44 8.22
CA VAL A 61 4.39 0.21 8.48
C VAL A 61 4.54 -0.10 9.96
N SER A 62 4.51 0.91 10.83
CA SER A 62 4.61 0.72 12.29
C SER A 62 3.34 0.13 12.93
N HIS A 63 2.19 0.21 12.26
CA HIS A 63 0.90 -0.28 12.79
C HIS A 63 0.63 -1.76 12.51
N VAL A 64 1.45 -2.40 11.67
CA VAL A 64 1.27 -3.79 11.25
C VAL A 64 2.59 -4.52 11.45
N PRO A 65 2.60 -5.78 11.91
CA PRO A 65 3.83 -6.55 12.04
C PRO A 65 4.63 -6.57 10.74
N ILE A 66 5.95 -6.39 10.83
CA ILE A 66 6.85 -6.34 9.66
C ILE A 66 6.72 -7.61 8.80
N ALA A 67 6.40 -8.76 9.42
CA ALA A 67 6.25 -10.05 8.74
C ALA A 67 5.12 -10.01 7.69
N GLN A 68 4.03 -9.32 7.99
CA GLN A 68 2.91 -9.16 7.07
C GLN A 68 3.31 -8.31 5.86
N TRP A 69 4.11 -7.26 6.08
CA TRP A 69 4.64 -6.44 4.99
C TRP A 69 5.60 -7.23 4.09
N LEU A 70 6.50 -8.01 4.70
CA LEU A 70 7.44 -8.85 3.95
C LEU A 70 6.70 -9.89 3.09
N ALA A 71 5.71 -10.58 3.66
CA ALA A 71 4.88 -11.53 2.92
C ALA A 71 4.18 -10.86 1.72
N ALA A 72 3.52 -9.73 1.95
CA ALA A 72 2.84 -8.98 0.89
C ALA A 72 3.80 -8.50 -0.21
N ILE A 73 4.97 -8.00 0.15
CA ILE A 73 6.01 -7.57 -0.81
C ILE A 73 6.46 -8.75 -1.66
N GLN A 74 6.72 -9.91 -1.06
CA GLN A 74 7.13 -11.12 -1.77
C GLN A 74 6.08 -11.55 -2.78
N GLU A 75 4.81 -11.62 -2.37
CA GLU A 75 3.70 -11.99 -3.25
C GLU A 75 3.59 -11.05 -4.45
N VAL A 76 3.58 -9.73 -4.20
CA VAL A 76 3.48 -8.72 -5.28
C VAL A 76 4.68 -8.80 -6.22
N ALA A 77 5.89 -8.94 -5.67
CA ALA A 77 7.11 -8.98 -6.47
C ALA A 77 7.19 -10.23 -7.36
N LEU A 78 6.79 -11.40 -6.85
CA LEU A 78 6.83 -12.67 -7.59
C LEU A 78 5.89 -12.70 -8.81
N GLN A 79 4.83 -11.91 -8.79
CA GLN A 79 3.88 -11.73 -9.90
C GLN A 79 4.37 -10.73 -10.95
N ASN A 80 5.48 -10.03 -10.71
CA ASN A 80 5.97 -9.03 -11.65
C ASN A 80 6.53 -9.69 -12.92
N PRO A 81 6.00 -9.40 -14.13
CA PRO A 81 6.44 -10.05 -15.36
C PRO A 81 7.87 -9.71 -15.76
N LYS A 82 8.47 -8.67 -15.16
CA LYS A 82 9.88 -8.30 -15.37
C LYS A 82 10.85 -9.10 -14.50
N LEU A 83 10.35 -9.94 -13.60
CA LEU A 83 11.15 -10.76 -12.70
C LEU A 83 11.60 -12.05 -13.41
N ASP A 84 12.77 -12.00 -14.02
CA ASP A 84 13.44 -13.18 -14.55
C ASP A 84 13.90 -14.15 -13.43
N ASP A 85 14.34 -15.34 -13.82
CA ASP A 85 14.71 -16.39 -12.87
C ASP A 85 15.87 -15.99 -11.94
N ALA A 86 16.85 -15.26 -12.46
CA ALA A 86 17.99 -14.81 -11.66
C ALA A 86 17.59 -13.78 -10.59
N LEU A 87 16.70 -12.85 -10.95
CA LEU A 87 16.13 -11.87 -10.03
C LEU A 87 15.16 -12.52 -9.04
N ARG A 88 14.41 -13.53 -9.46
CA ARG A 88 13.54 -14.32 -8.58
C ARG A 88 14.34 -15.04 -7.50
N ASP A 89 15.42 -15.71 -7.87
CA ASP A 89 16.33 -16.36 -6.92
C ASP A 89 16.96 -15.37 -5.93
N ARG A 90 17.30 -14.17 -6.41
CA ARG A 90 17.81 -13.09 -5.55
C ARG A 90 16.75 -12.59 -4.59
N LEU A 91 15.52 -12.40 -5.04
CA LEU A 91 14.39 -12.00 -4.20
C LEU A 91 14.16 -13.03 -3.09
N VAL A 92 14.08 -14.31 -3.43
CA VAL A 92 13.85 -15.39 -2.44
C VAL A 92 14.95 -15.40 -1.36
N ARG A 93 16.22 -15.27 -1.74
CA ARG A 93 17.33 -15.19 -0.77
C ARG A 93 17.23 -13.95 0.11
N ALA A 94 16.95 -12.78 -0.47
CA ALA A 94 16.81 -11.54 0.29
C ALA A 94 15.64 -11.60 1.28
N MET A 95 14.50 -12.19 0.89
CA MET A 95 13.37 -12.38 1.79
C MET A 95 13.72 -13.31 2.95
N ALA A 96 14.49 -14.39 2.71
CA ALA A 96 14.96 -15.27 3.77
C ALA A 96 15.86 -14.55 4.78
N GLU A 97 16.78 -13.71 4.30
CA GLU A 97 17.63 -12.88 5.16
C GLU A 97 16.83 -11.86 5.97
N LEU A 98 15.86 -11.17 5.35
CA LEU A 98 14.99 -10.22 6.04
C LEU A 98 14.13 -10.90 7.11
N ASN A 99 13.60 -12.09 6.84
CA ASN A 99 12.85 -12.88 7.83
C ASN A 99 13.74 -13.33 9.00
N ALA A 100 15.01 -13.69 8.75
CA ALA A 100 15.94 -14.02 9.83
C ALA A 100 16.28 -12.80 10.69
N ILE A 101 16.42 -11.61 10.09
CA ILE A 101 16.63 -10.35 10.84
C ILE A 101 15.40 -10.02 11.69
N MET A 102 14.20 -10.30 11.17
CA MET A 102 12.95 -10.07 11.90
C MET A 102 12.86 -10.85 13.22
N GLU A 103 13.39 -12.08 13.28
CA GLU A 103 13.47 -12.85 14.53
C GLU A 103 14.26 -12.12 15.64
N CYS A 104 15.08 -11.12 15.27
CA CYS A 104 15.84 -10.29 16.21
C CYS A 104 15.15 -8.94 16.53
N LEU A 105 14.05 -8.58 15.86
CA LEU A 105 13.34 -7.32 16.01
C LEU A 105 12.00 -7.44 16.78
N ASP A 106 11.53 -8.67 16.98
CA ASP A 106 10.44 -9.01 17.90
C ASP A 106 10.94 -9.11 19.37
#